data_AF-A0AB36P6H4-F1
#
_entry.id   AF-A0AB36P6H4-F1
#
_cell.length_a   1.000
_cell.length_b   1.000
_cell.length_c   1.000
_cell.angle_alpha   90.00
_cell.angle_beta   90.00
_cell.angle_gamma   90.00
#
_symmetry.space_group_name_H-M   'P 1'
#
loop_
_entity.id
_entity.type
_entity.pdbx_description
1 polymer ?
#
loop_
_entity_poly.entity_id
_entity_poly.type
_entity_poly.pdbx_seq_one_letter_code
_entity_poly.pdbx_strand_id
1 'polypeptide(L)'
;MKLLLDLDAFAETLTEKGYDGYFHTEGCCPDNLKDSISGFLQAWENGTDAPRLPNYLHLSTYLEWNGEDKPKVDCHMRLRYENGKFDLGDTEMHIRRTDRYGQLLKQSKLTNLTASSVPTIREAIAQVSEKPNVEIAPRKRGFRM
;
A
#
# COMPACT_ATOMS: atom_id res chain seq x y z
N MET A 1 3.36 -21.13 0.86
CA MET A 1 2.00 -21.70 0.79
C MET A 1 1.19 -20.74 -0.07
N LYS A 2 0.60 -21.20 -1.18
CA LYS A 2 -0.19 -20.32 -2.05
C LYS A 2 -1.53 -20.04 -1.38
N LEU A 3 -1.86 -18.76 -1.17
CA LEU A 3 -3.16 -18.35 -0.66
C LEU A 3 -3.89 -17.65 -1.79
N LEU A 4 -4.70 -18.42 -2.52
CA LEU A 4 -5.44 -17.96 -3.69
C LEU A 4 -6.81 -17.43 -3.27
N LEU A 5 -7.01 -16.14 -3.45
CA LEU A 5 -8.27 -15.46 -3.15
C LEU A 5 -8.98 -15.07 -4.44
N ASP A 6 -10.30 -15.12 -4.46
CA ASP A 6 -11.06 -14.39 -5.49
C ASP A 6 -11.06 -12.89 -5.16
N LEU A 7 -11.63 -12.10 -6.07
CA LEU A 7 -11.67 -10.65 -5.92
C LEU A 7 -12.40 -10.20 -4.65
N ASP A 8 -13.50 -10.86 -4.31
CA ASP A 8 -14.32 -10.49 -3.15
C ASP A 8 -13.56 -10.75 -1.85
N ALA A 9 -13.01 -11.95 -1.69
CA ALA A 9 -12.23 -12.32 -0.51
C ALA A 9 -10.95 -11.49 -0.37
N PHE A 10 -10.30 -11.14 -1.50
CA PHE A 10 -9.14 -10.26 -1.50
C PHE A 10 -9.50 -8.84 -1.05
N ALA A 11 -10.58 -8.28 -1.62
CA ALA A 11 -11.04 -6.96 -1.26
C ALA A 11 -11.48 -6.90 0.21
N GLU A 12 -12.20 -7.92 0.70
CA GLU A 12 -12.61 -8.05 2.10
C GLU A 12 -11.40 -8.11 3.04
N THR A 13 -10.40 -8.95 2.73
CA THR A 13 -9.17 -9.07 3.53
C THR A 13 -8.47 -7.72 3.72
N LEU A 14 -8.40 -6.88 2.68
CA LEU A 14 -7.80 -5.55 2.77
C LEU A 14 -8.74 -4.54 3.45
N THR A 15 -10.03 -4.57 3.16
CA THR A 15 -11.01 -3.64 3.76
C THR A 15 -11.13 -3.85 5.27
N GLU A 16 -11.11 -5.10 5.75
CA GLU A 16 -11.10 -5.43 7.18
C GLU A 16 -9.87 -4.85 7.92
N LYS A 17 -8.76 -4.66 7.21
CA LYS A 17 -7.52 -4.06 7.73
C LYS A 17 -7.52 -2.52 7.64
N GLY A 18 -8.62 -1.96 7.15
CA GLY A 18 -8.85 -0.52 7.02
C GLY A 18 -8.42 0.05 5.68
N TYR A 19 -8.08 -0.76 4.66
CA TYR A 19 -7.75 -0.26 3.32
C TYR A 19 -9.01 0.05 2.50
N ASP A 20 -9.77 1.03 2.96
CA ASP A 20 -11.04 1.49 2.38
C ASP A 20 -10.89 2.74 1.48
N GLY A 21 -9.66 3.19 1.25
CA GLY A 21 -9.35 4.33 0.40
C GLY A 21 -9.45 4.05 -1.10
N TYR A 22 -9.07 5.05 -1.90
CA TYR A 22 -9.01 4.94 -3.35
C TYR A 22 -7.74 4.21 -3.81
N PHE A 23 -7.90 3.35 -4.79
CA PHE A 23 -6.87 2.54 -5.43
C PHE A 23 -6.76 2.89 -6.91
N HIS A 24 -5.53 2.82 -7.42
CA HIS A 24 -5.26 2.83 -8.84
C HIS A 24 -4.68 1.46 -9.22
N THR A 25 -5.34 0.78 -10.15
CA THR A 25 -4.86 -0.48 -10.75
C THR A 25 -4.15 -0.17 -12.06
N GLU A 26 -2.88 -0.58 -12.18
CA GLU A 26 -1.97 -0.36 -13.32
C GLU A 26 -1.84 1.12 -13.79
N GLY A 27 -2.34 2.06 -12.97
CA GLY A 27 -2.36 3.49 -13.26
C GLY A 27 -3.55 3.98 -14.09
N CYS A 28 -4.54 3.13 -14.39
CA CYS A 28 -5.67 3.48 -15.27
C CYS A 28 -6.98 3.72 -14.50
N CYS A 29 -7.32 2.83 -13.56
CA CYS A 29 -8.67 2.77 -12.97
C CYS A 29 -8.68 3.27 -11.52
N PRO A 30 -8.89 4.58 -11.25
CA PRO A 30 -9.06 5.09 -9.89
C PRO A 30 -10.47 4.81 -9.37
N ASP A 31 -10.59 3.94 -8.37
CA ASP A 31 -11.86 3.72 -7.66
C ASP A 31 -11.59 3.10 -6.28
N ASN A 32 -12.62 2.67 -5.56
CA ASN A 32 -12.46 1.76 -4.43
C ASN A 32 -11.75 0.47 -4.87
N LEU A 33 -11.21 -0.27 -3.90
CA LEU A 33 -10.35 -1.43 -4.17
C LEU A 33 -10.95 -2.43 -5.17
N LYS A 34 -12.21 -2.84 -4.95
CA LYS A 34 -12.86 -3.86 -5.77
C LYS A 34 -13.18 -3.33 -7.17
N ASP A 35 -13.71 -2.12 -7.26
CA ASP A 35 -14.13 -1.52 -8.54
C ASP A 35 -12.92 -1.10 -9.37
N SER A 36 -11.83 -0.64 -8.74
CA SER A 36 -10.56 -0.35 -9.39
C SER A 36 -9.99 -1.58 -10.10
N ILE A 37 -9.95 -2.72 -9.38
CA ILE A 37 -9.47 -3.98 -9.94
C ILE A 37 -10.42 -4.49 -11.02
N SER A 38 -11.73 -4.47 -10.76
CA SER A 38 -12.75 -4.92 -11.72
C SER A 38 -12.69 -4.13 -13.02
N GLY A 39 -12.59 -2.81 -12.95
CA GLY A 39 -12.48 -1.93 -14.10
C GLY A 39 -11.25 -2.25 -14.95
N PHE A 40 -10.11 -2.52 -14.31
CA PHE A 40 -8.91 -2.92 -15.03
C PHE A 40 -9.05 -4.31 -15.67
N LEU A 41 -9.60 -5.30 -14.95
CA LEU A 41 -9.82 -6.64 -15.50
C LEU A 41 -10.76 -6.62 -16.72
N GLN A 42 -11.80 -5.78 -16.69
CA GLN A 42 -12.68 -5.56 -17.85
C GLN A 42 -11.93 -4.90 -19.02
N ALA A 43 -11.10 -3.89 -18.76
CA ALA A 43 -10.29 -3.26 -19.80
C ALA A 43 -9.30 -4.25 -20.43
N TRP A 44 -8.74 -5.15 -19.62
CA TRP A 44 -7.84 -6.21 -20.06
C TRP A 44 -8.57 -7.27 -20.90
N GLU A 45 -9.73 -7.74 -20.45
CA GLU A 45 -10.56 -8.69 -21.21
C GLU A 45 -11.00 -8.13 -22.57
N ASN A 46 -11.31 -6.83 -22.62
CA ASN A 46 -11.69 -6.12 -23.84
C ASN A 46 -10.49 -5.77 -24.75
N GLY A 47 -9.25 -6.03 -24.31
CA GLY A 47 -8.03 -5.73 -25.07
C GLY A 47 -7.67 -4.25 -25.15
N THR A 48 -8.30 -3.39 -24.34
CA THR A 48 -8.03 -1.95 -24.28
C THR A 48 -6.78 -1.64 -23.45
N ASP A 49 -6.48 -2.49 -22.47
CA ASP A 49 -5.32 -2.36 -21.59
C ASP A 49 -4.68 -3.73 -21.35
N ALA A 50 -3.48 -3.77 -20.77
CA ALA A 50 -2.80 -5.00 -20.41
C ALA A 50 -1.89 -4.79 -19.20
N PRO A 51 -1.70 -5.81 -18.35
CA PRO A 51 -0.76 -5.72 -17.24
C PRO A 51 0.64 -5.42 -17.76
N ARG A 52 1.35 -4.51 -17.07
CA ARG A 52 2.75 -4.19 -17.43
C ARG A 52 3.67 -5.39 -17.30
N LEU A 53 3.33 -6.31 -16.40
CA LEU A 53 4.08 -7.53 -16.13
C LEU A 53 3.15 -8.74 -16.27
N PRO A 54 3.54 -9.78 -17.02
CA PRO A 54 2.72 -10.98 -17.18
C PRO A 54 2.34 -11.58 -15.82
N ASN A 55 1.05 -11.86 -15.63
CA ASN A 55 0.46 -12.43 -14.41
C ASN A 55 0.63 -11.58 -13.13
N TYR A 56 1.03 -10.31 -13.24
CA TYR A 56 1.11 -9.43 -12.08
C TYR A 56 0.29 -8.17 -12.30
N LEU A 57 -0.44 -7.75 -11.26
CA LEU A 57 -1.16 -6.49 -11.21
C LEU A 57 -0.51 -5.57 -10.18
N HIS A 58 -0.30 -4.32 -10.56
CA HIS A 58 0.19 -3.27 -9.69
C HIS A 58 -0.97 -2.42 -9.16
N LEU A 59 -1.12 -2.39 -7.84
CA LEU A 59 -2.02 -1.47 -7.14
C LEU A 59 -1.23 -0.37 -6.45
N SER A 60 -1.79 0.84 -6.44
CA SER A 60 -1.28 1.92 -5.59
C SER A 60 -2.40 2.66 -4.88
N THR A 61 -2.18 2.98 -3.60
CA THR A 61 -3.09 3.76 -2.77
C THR A 61 -2.31 4.68 -1.83
N TYR A 62 -2.96 5.75 -1.37
CA TYR A 62 -2.44 6.59 -0.29
C TYR A 62 -2.96 6.10 1.05
N LEU A 63 -2.05 5.80 1.99
CA LEU A 63 -2.40 5.49 3.37
C LEU A 63 -2.51 6.76 4.21
N GLU A 64 -1.71 7.77 3.89
CA GLU A 64 -1.75 9.08 4.53
C GLU A 64 -1.44 10.17 3.50
N TRP A 65 -2.40 11.08 3.28
CA TRP A 65 -2.24 12.26 2.44
C TRP A 65 -2.58 13.51 3.24
N ASN A 66 -1.57 14.32 3.57
CA ASN A 66 -1.73 15.52 4.39
C ASN A 66 -1.70 16.83 3.57
N GLY A 67 -1.75 16.73 2.24
CA GLY A 67 -1.57 17.83 1.29
C GLY A 67 -0.21 17.79 0.58
N GLU A 68 -0.12 18.51 -0.54
CA GLU A 68 1.02 18.48 -1.48
C GLU A 68 2.36 18.84 -0.80
N ASP A 69 2.35 19.83 0.09
CA ASP A 69 3.55 20.35 0.73
C ASP A 69 4.05 19.53 1.93
N LYS A 70 3.38 18.42 2.25
CA LYS A 70 3.71 17.59 3.42
C LYS A 70 4.16 16.19 3.01
N PRO A 71 4.98 15.52 3.84
CA PRO A 71 5.26 14.11 3.64
C PRO A 71 3.97 13.29 3.60
N LYS A 72 3.97 12.28 2.75
CA LYS A 72 2.85 11.37 2.52
C LYS A 72 3.29 9.92 2.67
N VAL A 73 2.33 9.05 2.95
CA VAL A 73 2.54 7.61 2.99
C VAL A 73 1.71 6.96 1.89
N ASP A 74 2.40 6.31 0.96
CA ASP A 74 1.81 5.55 -0.13
C ASP A 74 2.10 4.05 0.04
N CYS A 75 1.19 3.25 -0.50
CA CYS A 75 1.32 1.80 -0.55
C CYS A 75 1.23 1.34 -2.00
N HIS A 76 2.24 0.61 -2.43
CA HIS A 76 2.29 -0.07 -3.71
C HIS A 76 2.22 -1.58 -3.48
N MET A 77 1.30 -2.27 -4.14
CA MET A 77 1.19 -3.72 -4.07
C MET A 77 1.42 -4.31 -5.46
N ARG A 78 2.27 -5.33 -5.53
CA ARG A 78 2.41 -6.19 -6.70
C ARG A 78 1.72 -7.50 -6.38
N LEU A 79 0.60 -7.76 -7.03
CA LEU A 79 -0.25 -8.92 -6.83
C LEU A 79 -0.02 -9.91 -7.96
N ARG A 80 0.17 -11.19 -7.67
CA ARG A 80 0.12 -12.22 -8.70
C ARG A 80 -1.33 -12.58 -8.99
N TYR A 81 -1.71 -12.53 -10.27
CA TYR A 81 -3.05 -12.85 -10.74
C TYR A 81 -2.99 -13.95 -11.80
N GLU A 82 -3.60 -15.09 -11.51
CA GLU A 82 -3.65 -16.25 -12.39
C GLU A 82 -5.03 -16.91 -12.31
N ASN A 83 -5.64 -17.21 -13.46
CA ASN A 83 -6.92 -17.93 -13.55
C ASN A 83 -8.04 -17.33 -12.68
N GLY A 84 -8.17 -16.00 -12.65
CA GLY A 84 -9.22 -15.33 -11.88
C GLY A 84 -8.93 -15.19 -10.38
N LYS A 85 -7.74 -15.59 -9.92
CA LYS A 85 -7.38 -15.59 -8.50
C LYS A 85 -6.11 -14.80 -8.21
N PHE A 86 -6.07 -14.20 -7.03
CA PHE A 86 -4.96 -13.44 -6.49
C PHE A 86 -4.15 -14.31 -5.52
N ASP A 87 -2.84 -14.47 -5.75
CA ASP A 87 -1.96 -15.20 -4.83
C ASP A 87 -1.35 -14.24 -3.81
N LEU A 88 -1.94 -14.19 -2.62
CA LEU A 88 -1.46 -13.33 -1.53
C LEU A 88 -0.05 -13.75 -1.05
N GLY A 89 0.30 -15.04 -1.21
CA GLY A 89 1.62 -15.54 -0.84
C GLY A 89 2.74 -15.05 -1.74
N ASP A 90 2.44 -14.72 -3.00
CA ASP A 90 3.38 -14.12 -3.97
C ASP A 90 3.11 -12.62 -4.18
N THR A 91 2.39 -12.00 -3.22
CA THR A 91 2.18 -10.56 -3.19
C THR A 91 3.35 -9.87 -2.51
N GLU A 92 3.85 -8.82 -3.16
CA GLU A 92 4.80 -7.89 -2.57
C GLU A 92 4.09 -6.57 -2.24
N MET A 93 4.22 -6.10 -1.00
CA MET A 93 3.64 -4.84 -0.56
C MET A 93 4.73 -3.90 -0.09
N HIS A 94 4.76 -2.71 -0.67
CA HIS A 94 5.77 -1.68 -0.47
C HIS A 94 5.09 -0.47 0.15
N ILE A 95 5.36 -0.22 1.43
CA ILE A 95 4.88 0.96 2.13
C ILE A 95 6.01 1.99 2.09
N ARG A 96 5.72 3.18 1.60
CA ARG A 96 6.73 4.22 1.37
C ARG A 96 6.27 5.51 2.00
N ARG A 97 7.20 6.17 2.69
CA ARG A 97 7.04 7.55 3.13
C ARG A 97 7.87 8.42 2.22
N THR A 98 7.22 9.35 1.55
CA THR A 98 7.86 10.30 0.64
C THR A 98 7.76 11.72 1.18
N ASP A 99 8.76 12.56 0.87
CA ASP A 99 8.69 13.99 1.14
C ASP A 99 7.78 14.72 0.13
N ARG A 100 7.66 16.04 0.27
CA ARG A 100 6.85 16.89 -0.62
C ARG A 100 7.30 16.90 -2.09
N TYR A 101 8.53 16.49 -2.37
CA TYR A 101 9.09 16.40 -3.71
C TYR A 101 9.06 14.96 -4.26
N GLY A 102 8.46 14.03 -3.52
CA GLY A 102 8.41 12.61 -3.87
C GLY A 102 9.71 11.84 -3.57
N GLN A 103 10.67 12.44 -2.85
CA GLN A 103 11.87 11.73 -2.42
C GLN A 103 11.54 10.73 -1.33
N LEU A 104 12.06 9.51 -1.47
CA LEU A 104 11.83 8.44 -0.52
C LEU A 104 12.58 8.72 0.79
N LEU A 105 11.82 8.90 1.88
CA LEU A 105 12.37 9.07 3.22
C LEU A 105 12.58 7.72 3.91
N LYS A 106 11.58 6.83 3.81
CA LYS A 106 11.61 5.49 4.41
C LYS A 106 10.73 4.53 3.65
N GLN A 107 11.12 3.26 3.61
CA GLN A 107 10.34 2.20 2.98
C GLN A 107 10.31 0.95 3.87
N SER A 108 9.18 0.26 3.83
CA SER A 108 9.04 -1.11 4.32
C SER A 108 8.59 -2.01 3.18
N LYS A 109 9.21 -3.18 3.05
CA LYS A 109 8.82 -4.22 2.08
C LYS A 109 8.28 -5.41 2.85
N LEU A 110 7.09 -5.84 2.48
CA LEU A 110 6.41 -7.02 3.00
C LEU A 110 6.23 -8.03 1.87
N THR A 111 6.50 -9.30 2.16
CA THR A 111 6.46 -10.42 1.22
C THR A 111 5.89 -11.64 1.93
N ASN A 112 5.44 -12.65 1.18
CA ASN A 112 4.88 -13.88 1.75
C ASN A 112 3.68 -13.60 2.67
N LEU A 113 2.76 -12.74 2.20
CA LEU A 113 1.63 -12.30 2.99
C LEU A 113 0.59 -13.41 3.15
N THR A 114 -0.05 -13.43 4.31
CA THR A 114 -1.25 -14.21 4.63
C THR A 114 -2.34 -13.27 5.15
N ALA A 115 -3.59 -13.71 5.21
CA ALA A 115 -4.69 -12.88 5.74
C ALA A 115 -4.41 -12.31 7.15
N SER A 116 -3.68 -13.06 7.99
CA SER A 116 -3.28 -12.60 9.32
C SER A 116 -2.05 -11.70 9.32
N SER A 117 -1.15 -11.82 8.35
CA SER A 117 0.10 -11.05 8.30
C SER A 117 -0.02 -9.72 7.56
N VAL A 118 -1.13 -9.47 6.85
CA VAL A 118 -1.41 -8.15 6.29
C VAL A 118 -1.57 -7.15 7.44
N PRO A 119 -0.73 -6.10 7.50
CA PRO A 119 -0.81 -5.11 8.56
C PRO A 119 -2.05 -4.24 8.38
N THR A 120 -2.63 -3.79 9.47
CA THR A 120 -3.61 -2.69 9.43
C THR A 120 -2.97 -1.40 8.90
N ILE A 121 -3.77 -0.46 8.39
CA ILE A 121 -3.23 0.85 7.94
C ILE A 121 -2.37 1.51 9.02
N ARG A 122 -2.82 1.46 10.29
CA ARG A 122 -2.07 2.05 11.41
C ARG A 122 -0.70 1.41 11.59
N GLU A 123 -0.62 0.09 11.51
CA GLU A 123 0.65 -0.64 11.59
C GLU A 123 1.53 -0.37 10.38
N ALA A 124 0.95 -0.31 9.18
CA ALA A 124 1.66 0.00 7.94
C ALA A 124 2.30 1.39 8.00
N ILE A 125 1.54 2.42 8.40
CA ILE A 125 2.05 3.78 8.61
C ILE A 125 3.15 3.76 9.68
N ALA A 126 2.94 3.08 10.82
CA ALA A 126 3.92 3.02 11.89
C ALA A 126 5.27 2.40 11.46
N GLN A 127 5.29 1.49 10.47
CA GLN A 127 6.53 0.94 9.93
C GLN A 127 7.42 2.01 9.27
N VAL A 128 6.82 3.00 8.62
CA VAL A 128 7.53 4.08 7.89
C VAL A 128 7.50 5.42 8.61
N SER A 129 6.76 5.54 9.71
CA SER A 129 6.85 6.67 10.62
C SER A 129 8.21 6.72 11.30
N GLU A 130 8.67 7.94 11.54
CA GLU A 130 9.75 8.17 12.49
C GLU A 130 9.14 8.00 13.88
N LYS A 131 9.77 7.17 14.73
CA LYS A 131 9.53 7.32 16.17
C LYS A 131 9.96 8.75 16.49
N PRO A 132 9.15 9.57 17.19
CA PRO A 132 9.66 10.83 17.67
C PRO A 132 10.86 10.46 18.54
N ASN A 133 12.08 10.80 18.10
CA ASN A 133 13.23 10.78 18.96
C ASN A 133 13.00 11.96 19.90
N VAL A 134 12.13 11.77 20.90
CA VAL A 134 12.04 12.67 22.03
C VAL A 134 13.28 12.40 22.87
N GLU A 135 14.44 12.71 22.32
CA GLU A 135 15.54 13.16 23.16
C GLU A 135 15.04 14.49 23.73
N ILE A 136 14.33 14.38 24.86
CA ILE A 136 14.26 15.46 25.84
C ILE A 136 15.72 15.64 26.25
N ALA A 137 16.50 16.38 25.47
CA ALA A 137 17.78 16.88 25.92
C ALA A 137 17.45 17.62 27.22
N PRO A 138 17.96 17.19 28.39
CA PRO A 138 17.73 17.93 29.61
C PRO A 138 18.32 19.31 29.37
N ARG A 139 17.45 20.31 29.15
CA ARG A 139 17.81 21.73 29.12
C ARG A 139 18.51 21.98 30.45
N LYS A 140 19.85 21.99 30.43
CA LYS A 140 20.65 22.33 31.61
C LYS A 140 20.24 23.74 32.01
N ARG A 141 19.33 23.84 32.99
CA ARG A 141 19.13 25.06 33.78
C ARG A 141 20.43 25.27 34.55
N GLY A 142 21.35 25.99 33.93
CA GLY A 142 22.49 26.59 34.59
C GLY A 142 22.26 28.09 34.63
N PHE A 143 21.52 28.57 35.64
CA PHE A 143 21.77 29.92 36.12
C PHE A 143 23.19 29.94 36.68
N ARG A 144 24.05 30.85 36.21
CA ARG A 144 25.20 31.31 36.97
C ARG A 144 25.47 32.78 36.62
N MET A 145 25.25 33.58 37.67
CA MET A 145 25.50 35.00 37.95
C MET A 145 26.00 35.90 36.83
#